data_AF-A0A0J7MNZ1-F1
#
_entry.id   AF-A0A0J7MNZ1-F1
#
_cell.length_a   1.000
_cell.length_b   1.000
_cell.length_c   1.000
_cell.angle_alpha   90.00
_cell.angle_beta   90.00
_cell.angle_gamma   90.00
#
_symmetry.space_group_name_H-M   'P 1'
#
loop_
_entity.id
_entity.type
_entity.pdbx_description
1 polymer ?
#
loop_
_entity_poly.entity_id
_entity_poly.type
_entity_poly.pdbx_seq_one_letter_code
_entity_poly.pdbx_strand_id
1 'polypeptide(L)' 'MLLEEFYEECGISPLKLSYIEAHATGTEAGDPTELRAIDEALCIKRDFPLFLGSVKSNIGHSESASGHCQIAK' A
#
# COMPACT_ATOMS: atom_id res chain seq x y z
N MET A 1 -2.94 13.17 5.38
CA MET A 1 -2.11 12.27 4.52
C MET A 1 -3.08 11.50 3.62
N LEU A 2 -2.78 11.29 2.33
CA LEU A 2 -3.75 10.77 1.33
C LEU A 2 -4.53 9.53 1.79
N LEU A 3 -3.86 8.56 2.43
CA LEU A 3 -4.51 7.34 2.91
C LEU A 3 -5.55 7.63 4.00
N GLU A 4 -5.21 8.46 4.99
CA GLU A 4 -6.12 8.83 6.09
C GLU A 4 -7.35 9.55 5.55
N GLU A 5 -7.14 10.55 4.68
CA GLU A 5 -8.19 11.33 4.05
C GLU A 5 -9.15 10.44 3.25
N PHE A 6 -8.62 9.51 2.44
CA PHE A 6 -9.44 8.59 1.64
C PHE A 6 -10.33 7.69 2.51
N TYR A 7 -9.79 7.08 3.57
CA TYR A 7 -10.58 6.19 4.43
C TYR A 7 -11.60 6.94 5.28
N GLU A 8 -11.28 8.17 5.70
CA GLU A 8 -12.22 9.07 6.38
C GLU A 8 -13.39 9.46 5.46
N GLU A 9 -13.10 9.93 4.23
CA GLU A 9 -14.10 10.30 3.24
C GLU A 9 -15.00 9.12 2.85
N CYS A 10 -14.43 7.92 2.70
CA CYS A 10 -15.19 6.73 2.36
C CYS A 10 -16.00 6.17 3.54
N GLY A 11 -15.73 6.61 4.78
CA GLY A 11 -16.34 6.04 5.99
C GLY A 11 -16.01 4.55 6.21
N ILE A 12 -14.89 4.08 5.64
CA ILE A 12 -14.45 2.69 5.73
C ILE A 12 -13.35 2.60 6.78
N SER A 13 -13.54 1.75 7.78
CA SER A 13 -12.48 1.50 8.77
C SER A 13 -11.27 0.82 8.12
N PRO A 14 -10.05 1.39 8.24
CA PRO A 14 -8.81 0.76 7.79
C PRO A 14 -8.56 -0.63 8.37
N LEU A 15 -9.13 -0.92 9.55
CA LEU A 15 -9.00 -2.21 10.23
C LEU A 15 -9.61 -3.37 9.43
N LYS A 16 -10.51 -3.09 8.48
CA LYS A 16 -11.11 -4.10 7.60
C LYS A 16 -10.19 -4.55 6.47
N LEU A 17 -9.12 -3.82 6.18
CA LEU A 17 -8.18 -4.18 5.13
C LEU A 17 -7.46 -5.46 5.51
N SER A 18 -7.41 -6.43 4.60
CA SER A 18 -6.58 -7.63 4.78
C SER A 18 -5.24 -7.51 4.06
N TYR A 19 -5.19 -6.70 3.00
CA TYR A 19 -4.04 -6.61 2.11
C TYR A 19 -3.89 -5.20 1.55
N ILE A 20 -2.66 -4.79 1.26
CA ILE A 20 -2.33 -3.59 0.48
C ILE A 20 -1.32 -3.93 -0.63
N GLU A 21 -1.62 -3.50 -1.85
CA GLU A 21 -0.73 -3.59 -3.00
C GLU A 21 0.08 -2.28 -3.09
N ALA A 22 1.35 -2.34 -2.72
CA ALA A 22 2.23 -1.18 -2.62
C ALA A 22 2.80 -0.77 -3.98
N HIS A 23 3.24 0.49 -4.08
CA HIS A 23 4.03 0.97 -5.20
C HIS A 23 5.37 0.25 -5.26
N ALA A 24 6.11 0.18 -4.14
CA ALA A 24 7.33 -0.59 -3.88
C ALA A 24 8.20 -0.81 -5.14
N THR A 25 8.95 0.23 -5.50
CA THR A 25 9.81 0.23 -6.69
C THR A 25 11.16 -0.43 -6.45
N GLY A 26 11.43 -0.88 -5.22
CA GLY A 26 12.70 -1.48 -4.84
C GLY A 26 13.77 -0.44 -4.53
N THR A 27 13.37 0.79 -4.19
CA THR A 27 14.32 1.89 -3.97
C THR A 27 14.69 1.98 -2.49
N GLU A 28 15.98 2.12 -2.19
CA GLU A 28 16.47 2.23 -0.80
C GLU A 28 15.88 3.44 -0.05
N ALA A 29 15.54 4.51 -0.76
CA ALA A 29 14.97 5.72 -0.17
C ALA A 29 13.43 5.74 -0.19
N GLY A 30 12.82 5.29 -1.29
CA GLY A 30 11.38 5.37 -1.49
C GLY A 30 10.61 4.33 -0.68
N ASP A 31 11.07 3.08 -0.68
CA ASP A 31 10.36 1.98 -0.05
C ASP A 31 10.23 2.18 1.48
N PRO A 32 11.27 2.62 2.23
CA PRO A 32 11.09 2.94 3.65
C PRO A 32 10.12 4.10 3.91
N THR A 33 10.08 5.08 3.01
CA THR A 33 9.16 6.22 3.12
C THR A 33 7.71 5.78 2.91
N GLU A 34 7.46 4.96 1.89
CA GLU A 34 6.14 4.39 1.62
C GLU A 34 5.65 3.51 2.77
N LEU A 35 6.51 2.62 3.27
CA LEU A 35 6.15 1.71 4.35
C LEU A 35 5.84 2.44 5.65
N ARG A 36 6.59 3.50 6.00
CA ARG A 36 6.30 4.33 7.18
C ARG A 36 4.94 5.01 7.06
N ALA A 37 4.64 5.59 5.89
CA ALA A 37 3.35 6.23 5.65
C ALA A 37 2.18 5.23 5.78
N ILE A 38 2.35 4.00 5.27
CA ILE A 38 1.36 2.92 5.43
C ILE A 38 1.20 2.52 6.90
N ASP A 39 2.31 2.37 7.62
CA ASP A 39 2.31 1.97 9.03
C ASP A 39 1.57 3.00 9.91
N GLU A 40 1.93 4.27 9.74
CA GLU A 40 1.32 5.40 10.46
C GLU A 40 -0.18 5.53 10.13
N ALA A 41 -0.56 5.39 8.85
CA ALA A 41 -1.95 5.55 8.41
C ALA A 41 -2.86 4.37 8.81
N LEU A 42 -2.38 3.13 8.65
CA LEU A 42 -3.25 1.95 8.58
C LEU A 42 -2.97 0.92 9.68
N CYS A 43 -1.79 0.94 10.31
CA CYS A 43 -1.34 -0.16 11.18
C CYS A 43 -1.42 0.13 12.69
N ILE A 44 -1.38 1.40 13.13
CA ILE A 44 -1.29 1.79 14.56
C ILE A 44 -2.33 1.09 15.46
N LYS A 45 -3.55 0.88 14.97
CA LYS A 45 -4.69 0.37 15.77
C LYS A 45 -5.05 -1.09 15.46
N ARG A 46 -4.20 -1.84 14.75
CA ARG A 46 -4.51 -3.20 14.31
C ARG A 46 -4.07 -4.23 15.34
N ASP A 47 -4.94 -5.19 15.62
CA ASP A 47 -4.61 -6.39 16.40
C ASP A 47 -3.91 -7.48 15.55
N PHE A 48 -4.10 -7.43 14.23
CA PHE A 48 -3.55 -8.38 13.26
C PHE A 48 -2.76 -7.65 12.16
N PRO A 49 -1.69 -8.27 11.62
CA PRO A 49 -0.86 -7.64 10.60
C PRO A 49 -1.66 -7.30 9.34
N LEU A 50 -1.32 -6.18 8.71
CA LEU A 50 -1.74 -5.87 7.34
C LEU A 50 -0.76 -6.56 6.39
N PHE A 51 -1.26 -7.46 5.55
CA PHE A 51 -0.42 -8.07 4.53
C PHE A 51 -0.09 -7.05 3.44
N LEU A 52 1.17 -7.01 3.00
CA LEU A 52 1.65 -6.09 1.96
C LEU A 52 2.37 -6.89 0.88
N GLY A 53 2.19 -6.48 -0.37
CA GLY A 53 2.96 -7.00 -1.50
C GLY A 53 3.04 -6.03 -2.65
N SER A 54 3.79 -6.41 -3.68
CA SER A 54 3.90 -5.66 -4.94
C SER A 54 4.20 -6.59 -6.10
N VAL A 55 3.36 -6.53 -7.14
CA VAL A 55 3.51 -7.25 -8.40
C VAL A 55 4.83 -6.90 -9.11
N LYS A 56 5.42 -5.74 -8.82
CA LYS A 56 6.68 -5.30 -9.43
C LYS A 56 7.84 -6.22 -9.08
N SER A 57 7.78 -6.88 -7.92
CA SER A 57 8.76 -7.91 -7.55
C SER A 57 8.71 -9.16 -8.46
N ASN A 58 7.57 -9.40 -9.11
CA ASN A 58 7.36 -10.54 -10.00
C ASN A 58 7.61 -10.21 -11.48
N ILE A 59 7.20 -9.01 -11.94
CA ILE A 59 7.18 -8.67 -13.37
C ILE A 59 7.98 -7.41 -13.74
N GLY A 60 8.60 -6.75 -12.76
CA GLY A 60 9.30 -5.47 -12.95
C GLY A 60 8.36 -4.25 -12.92
N HIS A 61 8.95 -3.07 -13.13
CA HIS A 61 8.24 -1.79 -13.06
C HIS A 61 7.65 -1.39 -14.41
N SER A 62 6.36 -1.66 -14.63
CA SER A 62 5.65 -1.37 -15.89
C SER A 62 5.31 0.12 -16.11
N GLU A 63 5.99 1.03 -15.43
CA GLU A 63 5.84 2.49 -15.53
C GLU A 63 4.38 2.94 -15.49
N SER A 64 3.88 3.59 -16.54
CA SER A 64 2.50 4.08 -16.65
C SER A 64 1.45 2.97 -16.54
N ALA A 65 1.80 1.71 -16.84
CA ALA A 65 0.91 0.57 -16.71
C ALA A 65 0.93 -0.06 -15.29
N SER A 66 1.80 0.42 -14.38
CA SER A 66 1.98 -0.18 -13.05
C SER A 66 0.67 -0.34 -12.27
N GLY A 67 -0.20 0.67 -12.28
CA GLY A 67 -1.49 0.60 -11.58
C GLY A 67 -2.42 -0.47 -12.14
N HIS A 68 -2.44 -0.65 -13.47
CA HIS A 68 -3.25 -1.70 -14.10
C HIS A 68 -2.69 -3.09 -13.77
N CYS A 69 -1.36 -3.24 -13.83
CA CYS A 69 -0.71 -4.51 -13.46
C CYS A 69 -0.94 -4.88 -12.00
N GLN A 70 -0.95 -3.90 -11.09
CA GLN A 70 -1.21 -4.09 -9.66
C GLN A 70 -2.62 -4.65 -9.41
N ILE A 71 -3.63 -4.14 -10.13
CA ILE A 71 -5.02 -4.60 -9.99
C ILE A 71 -5.25 -5.97 -10.67
N ALA A 72 -4.43 -6.33 -11.66
CA ALA A 72 -4.59 -7.56 -12.43
C ALA A 72 -3.93 -8.81 -11.79
N LYS A 73 -3.16 -8.65 -10.72
CA LYS A 73 -2.45 -9.72 -10.01
C LYS A 73 -3.35 -10.46 -9.02
#